data_AF-A0ABF7RE91-F1
#
_entry.id   AF-A0ABF7RE91-F1
#
_cell.length_a   1.000
_cell.length_b   1.000
_cell.length_c   1.000
_cell.angle_alpha   90.00
_cell.angle_beta   90.00
_cell.angle_gamma   90.00
#
_symmetry.space_group_name_H-M   'P 1'
#
loop_
_entity.id
_entity.type
_entity.pdbx_description
1 polymer ?
#
loop_
_entity_poly.entity_id
_entity_poly.type
_entity_poly.pdbx_seq_one_letter_code
_entity_poly.pdbx_strand_id
1 'polypeptide(L)'
;MGSCVNALVMALFVLLLTLLVPAWAVWKSSGAFWSGASSAWLGYLCRERGELLTALALRDEAYSALDGKGLEVADVLAQLALERLGGLAGEW
;
A
#
# COMPACT_ATOMS: atom_id res chain seq x y z
N MET A 1 -9.33 -8.44 44.39
CA MET A 1 -9.59 -7.10 43.80
C MET A 1 -8.33 -6.35 43.37
N GLY A 2 -7.17 -6.47 44.04
CA GLY A 2 -5.94 -5.75 43.64
C GLY A 2 -5.31 -6.15 42.29
N SER A 3 -5.49 -7.40 41.82
CA SER A 3 -4.86 -7.88 40.58
C SER A 3 -5.49 -7.31 39.29
N CYS A 4 -6.82 -7.13 39.26
CA CYS A 4 -7.51 -6.63 38.06
C CYS A 4 -7.28 -5.13 37.86
N VAL A 5 -7.20 -4.37 38.95
CA VAL A 5 -6.90 -2.93 38.91
C VAL A 5 -5.51 -2.68 38.33
N ASN A 6 -4.50 -3.47 38.74
CA ASN A 6 -3.16 -3.38 38.18
C ASN A 6 -3.10 -3.74 36.70
N ALA A 7 -3.83 -4.78 36.26
CA ALA A 7 -3.89 -5.14 34.85
C ALA A 7 -4.53 -4.02 33.99
N LEU A 8 -5.59 -3.40 34.49
CA LEU A 8 -6.30 -2.32 33.80
C LEU A 8 -5.42 -1.06 33.70
N VAL A 9 -4.71 -0.71 34.78
CA VAL A 9 -3.75 0.40 34.79
C VAL A 9 -2.60 0.16 33.81
N MET A 10 -2.05 -1.05 33.76
CA MET A 10 -0.99 -1.39 32.82
C MET A 10 -1.49 -1.34 31.37
N ALA A 11 -2.68 -1.87 31.09
CA ALA A 11 -3.29 -1.79 29.76
C ALA A 11 -3.51 -0.34 29.32
N LEU A 12 -4.02 0.51 30.22
CA LEU A 12 -4.20 1.95 29.97
C LEU A 12 -2.87 2.65 29.72
N PHE A 13 -1.84 2.32 30.49
CA PHE A 13 -0.51 2.90 30.35
C PHE A 13 0.15 2.50 29.03
N VAL A 14 0.05 1.23 28.65
CA VAL A 14 0.53 0.72 27.35
C VAL A 14 -0.22 1.42 26.21
N LEU A 15 -1.54 1.51 26.30
CA LEU A 15 -2.36 2.17 25.29
C LEU A 15 -2.00 3.66 25.17
N LEU A 16 -1.79 4.34 26.29
CA LEU A 16 -1.37 5.73 26.32
C LEU A 16 0.00 5.93 25.66
N LEU A 17 0.98 5.07 25.97
CA LEU A 17 2.30 5.10 25.34
C LEU A 17 2.24 4.82 23.83
N THR A 18 1.42 3.86 23.39
CA THR A 18 1.24 3.57 21.96
C THR A 18 0.64 4.72 21.18
N LEU A 19 -0.12 5.62 21.82
CA LEU A 19 -0.68 6.81 21.20
C LEU A 19 0.25 8.02 21.28
N LEU A 20 0.99 8.16 22.40
CA LEU A 20 1.88 9.30 22.62
C LEU A 20 3.12 9.26 21.73
N VAL A 21 3.69 8.08 21.48
CA VAL A 21 4.91 7.94 20.67
C VAL A 21 4.70 8.37 19.20
N PRO A 22 3.65 7.91 18.50
CA PRO A 22 3.32 8.42 17.16
C PRO A 22 2.97 9.90 17.18
N ALA A 23 2.16 10.35 18.14
CA ALA A 23 1.76 11.76 18.23
C ALA A 23 2.97 12.70 18.42
N TRP A 24 3.93 12.29 19.26
CA TRP A 24 5.17 13.03 19.48
C TRP A 24 6.07 13.01 18.25
N ALA A 25 6.18 11.87 17.56
CA ALA A 25 6.95 11.76 16.32
C ALA A 25 6.38 12.65 15.20
N VAL A 26 5.05 12.68 15.05
CA VAL A 26 4.34 13.56 14.11
C VAL A 26 4.53 15.02 14.48
N TRP A 27 4.49 15.38 15.77
CA TRP A 27 4.69 16.77 16.22
C TRP A 27 6.13 17.26 16.01
N LYS A 28 7.13 16.43 16.33
CA LYS A 28 8.55 16.80 16.22
C LYS A 28 9.03 16.85 14.76
N SER A 29 8.48 16.00 13.91
CA SER A 29 9.05 15.72 12.60
C SER A 29 7.94 15.38 11.59
N SER A 30 6.92 16.25 11.51
CA SER A 30 5.80 16.07 10.58
C SER A 30 6.32 15.87 9.17
N GLY A 31 7.29 16.68 8.73
CA GLY A 31 7.90 16.58 7.42
C GLY A 31 8.53 15.21 7.12
N ALA A 32 9.31 14.64 8.04
CA ALA A 32 9.97 13.35 7.78
C ALA A 32 8.98 12.17 7.79
N PHE A 33 7.99 12.20 8.68
CA PHE A 33 6.95 11.17 8.75
C PHE A 33 6.10 11.15 7.46
N TRP A 34 5.63 12.31 7.02
CA TRP A 34 4.89 12.44 5.76
C TRP A 34 5.79 12.15 4.55
N SER A 35 7.07 12.56 4.56
CA SER A 35 8.00 12.25 3.46
C SER A 35 8.30 10.74 3.33
N GLY A 36 8.37 10.01 4.45
CA GLY A 36 8.51 8.56 4.48
C GLY A 36 7.29 7.88 3.87
N ALA A 37 6.08 8.31 4.26
CA ALA A 37 4.84 7.83 3.66
C ALA A 37 4.75 8.17 2.16
N SER A 38 5.12 9.38 1.75
CA SER A 38 5.14 9.80 0.35
C SER A 38 6.17 9.04 -0.49
N SER A 39 7.34 8.71 0.06
CA SER A 39 8.36 7.94 -0.66
C SER A 39 7.99 6.46 -0.81
N ALA A 40 7.40 5.85 0.22
CA ALA A 40 6.84 4.50 0.13
C ALA A 40 5.69 4.44 -0.88
N TRP A 41 4.83 5.45 -0.89
CA TRP A 41 3.75 5.59 -1.86
C TRP A 41 4.26 5.75 -3.30
N LEU A 42 5.24 6.61 -3.53
CA LEU A 42 5.88 6.75 -4.84
C LEU A 42 6.53 5.45 -5.30
N GLY A 43 7.22 4.74 -4.39
CA GLY A 43 7.79 3.43 -4.68
C GLY A 43 6.74 2.40 -5.08
N TYR A 44 5.62 2.38 -4.38
CA TYR A 44 4.47 1.54 -4.72
C TYR A 44 3.88 1.89 -6.10
N LEU A 45 3.62 3.18 -6.37
CA LEU A 45 3.10 3.62 -7.67
C LEU A 45 4.05 3.30 -8.82
N CYS A 46 5.36 3.49 -8.63
CA CYS A 46 6.38 3.12 -9.60
C CYS A 46 6.35 1.62 -9.90
N ARG A 47 6.19 0.79 -8.87
CA ARG A 47 6.08 -0.66 -9.01
C ARG A 47 4.84 -1.06 -9.81
N GLU A 48 3.65 -0.64 -9.39
CA GLU A 48 2.41 -1.03 -10.08
C GLU A 48 2.33 -0.46 -11.50
N ARG A 49 2.90 0.73 -11.75
CA ARG A 49 3.08 1.24 -13.11
C ARG A 49 3.98 0.33 -13.95
N GLY A 50 5.04 -0.23 -13.37
CA GLY A 50 5.90 -1.20 -14.04
C GLY A 50 5.18 -2.50 -14.40
N GLU A 51 4.36 -3.01 -13.48
CA GLU A 51 3.52 -4.20 -13.72
C GLU A 51 2.52 -3.95 -14.87
N LEU A 52 1.88 -2.78 -14.90
CA LEU A 52 0.98 -2.39 -16.00
C LEU A 52 1.70 -2.34 -17.35
N LEU A 53 2.87 -1.69 -17.41
CA LEU A 53 3.66 -1.63 -18.64
C LEU A 53 4.11 -3.01 -19.12
N THR A 54 4.40 -3.92 -18.19
CA THR A 54 4.76 -5.31 -18.50
C THR A 54 3.56 -6.07 -19.07
N ALA A 55 2.38 -5.91 -18.50
CA ALA A 55 1.15 -6.52 -19.01
C ALA A 55 0.80 -6.01 -20.43
N LEU A 56 0.99 -4.71 -20.69
CA LEU A 56 0.80 -4.15 -22.04
C LEU A 56 1.80 -4.70 -23.06
N ALA A 57 3.07 -4.87 -22.67
CA ALA A 57 4.07 -5.50 -23.54
C ALA A 57 3.72 -6.96 -23.87
N LEU A 58 3.25 -7.74 -22.88
CA LEU A 58 2.76 -9.11 -23.10
C LEU A 58 1.55 -9.14 -24.02
N ARG A 59 0.67 -8.14 -23.93
CA ARG A 59 -0.49 -8.01 -24.80
C ARG A 59 -0.08 -7.75 -26.24
N ASP A 60 0.89 -6.86 -26.47
CA ASP A 60 1.44 -6.59 -27.81
C ASP A 60 2.13 -7.83 -28.41
N GLU A 61 2.87 -8.58 -27.59
CA GLU A 61 3.50 -9.84 -28.00
C GLU A 61 2.43 -10.89 -28.38
N ALA A 62 1.40 -11.05 -27.55
CA ALA A 62 0.29 -11.98 -27.82
C ALA A 62 -0.47 -11.60 -29.10
N TYR A 63 -0.69 -10.31 -29.37
CA TYR A 63 -1.26 -9.84 -30.63
C TYR A 63 -0.38 -10.20 -31.82
N SER A 64 0.93 -10.00 -31.72
CA SER A 64 1.88 -10.31 -32.79
C SER A 64 1.95 -11.82 -33.08
N ALA A 65 1.77 -12.65 -32.05
CA ALA A 65 1.80 -14.11 -32.14
C ALA A 65 0.44 -14.73 -32.48
N LEU A 66 -0.64 -13.94 -32.55
CA LEU A 66 -2.02 -14.42 -32.63
C LEU A 66 -2.37 -15.41 -31.50
N ASP A 67 -1.75 -15.23 -30.33
CA ASP A 67 -1.99 -16.06 -29.14
C ASP A 67 -3.15 -15.49 -28.31
N GLY A 68 -4.35 -16.00 -28.59
CA GLY A 68 -5.55 -15.60 -27.86
C GLY A 68 -5.49 -15.88 -26.35
N LYS A 69 -4.77 -16.95 -25.93
CA LYS A 69 -4.63 -17.28 -24.50
C LYS A 69 -3.64 -16.33 -23.82
N GLY A 70 -2.55 -15.99 -24.52
CA GLY A 70 -1.61 -14.95 -24.07
C GLY A 70 -2.31 -13.60 -23.89
N LEU A 71 -3.26 -13.27 -24.77
CA LEU A 71 -4.04 -12.04 -24.69
C LEU A 71 -4.93 -12.00 -23.43
N GLU A 72 -5.64 -13.08 -23.13
CA GLU A 72 -6.45 -13.19 -21.90
C GLU A 72 -5.60 -13.02 -20.63
N VAL A 73 -4.42 -13.65 -20.60
CA VAL A 73 -3.50 -13.52 -19.47
C VAL A 73 -3.00 -12.08 -19.33
N ALA A 74 -2.62 -11.45 -20.43
CA ALA A 74 -2.15 -10.06 -20.44
C ALA A 74 -3.24 -9.09 -19.98
N ASP A 75 -4.49 -9.29 -20.40
CA ASP A 75 -5.63 -8.47 -19.99
C ASP A 75 -5.96 -8.62 -18.49
N VAL A 76 -5.90 -9.84 -17.95
CA VAL A 76 -6.08 -10.06 -16.49
C VAL A 76 -4.98 -9.35 -15.70
N LEU A 77 -3.72 -9.43 -16.14
CA LEU A 77 -2.61 -8.75 -15.48
C LEU A 77 -2.75 -7.22 -15.54
N ALA A 78 -3.17 -6.69 -16.69
CA ALA A 78 -3.41 -5.26 -16.87
C ALA A 78 -4.55 -4.78 -15.97
N GLN A 79 -5.65 -5.55 -15.87
CA GLN A 79 -6.75 -5.25 -14.98
C GLN A 79 -6.30 -5.23 -13.51
N LEU A 80 -5.55 -6.23 -13.05
CA LEU A 80 -5.05 -6.27 -11.68
C LEU A 80 -4.14 -5.08 -11.34
N ALA A 81 -3.26 -4.69 -12.26
CA ALA A 81 -2.40 -3.52 -12.08
C ALA A 81 -3.21 -2.22 -12.05
N LEU A 82 -4.25 -2.09 -12.89
CA LEU A 82 -5.16 -0.94 -12.88
C LEU A 82 -6.04 -0.89 -11.64
N GLU A 83 -6.54 -2.02 -11.14
CA GLU A 83 -7.29 -2.10 -9.89
C GLU A 83 -6.43 -1.69 -8.71
N ARG A 84 -5.15 -2.06 -8.70
CA ARG A 84 -4.20 -1.60 -7.66
C ARG A 84 -3.89 -0.12 -7.77
N LEU A 85 -3.69 0.41 -8.99
CA LEU A 85 -3.45 1.84 -9.20
C LEU A 85 -4.70 2.71 -8.96
N GLY A 86 -5.88 2.22 -9.34
CA GLY A 86 -7.15 2.95 -9.36
C GLY A 86 -8.07 2.69 -8.18
N GLY A 87 -8.02 1.49 -7.56
CA GLY A 87 -8.64 1.23 -6.26
C GLY A 87 -8.07 2.12 -5.16
N LEU A 88 -6.80 2.51 -5.32
CA LEU A 88 -6.16 3.53 -4.52
C LEU A 88 -6.59 4.97 -4.83
N ALA A 89 -7.28 5.24 -5.93
CA ALA A 89 -7.86 6.55 -6.23
C ALA A 89 -9.29 6.71 -5.67
N GLY A 90 -9.91 5.61 -5.21
CA GLY A 90 -11.26 5.58 -4.63
C GLY A 90 -11.32 5.51 -3.10
N GLU A 91 -10.20 5.27 -2.41
CA GLU A 91 -10.11 5.23 -0.93
C GLU A 91 -9.37 6.45 -0.33
N TRP A 92 -9.56 7.64 -0.91
CA TRP A 92 -9.12 8.92 -0.31
C TRP A 92 -10.27 9.64 0.39
#